data_AF-A0A3C1WN05-F1
#
_entry.id   AF-A0A3C1WN05-F1
#
_cell.length_a   1.000
_cell.length_b   1.000
_cell.length_c   1.000
_cell.angle_alpha   90.00
_cell.angle_beta   90.00
_cell.angle_gamma   90.00
#
_symmetry.space_group_name_H-M   'P 1'
#
loop_
_entity.id
_entity.type
_entity.pdbx_description
1 polymer ?
#
loop_
_entity_poly.entity_id
_entity_poly.type
_entity_poly.pdbx_seq_one_letter_code
_entity_poly.pdbx_strand_id
1 'polypeptide(L)'
;MRGKGLVQFFSVAMILVCIYQLSFNIVTTRVESRAQSYAESKVLGAKSINDVPADKRDSVNSMVRYFRQSYLDSIGGEKVFNLGLVSFTYQKCKEQQLSLGLDLQGGMNVVLQVSMKDLIKSLSGNNTDPVFLKSLDLADEK
;
A
#
# COMPACT_ATOMS: atom_id res chain seq x y z
N MET A 1 18.85 -43.72 18.50
CA MET A 1 17.47 -43.19 18.68
C MET A 1 17.36 -42.01 19.67
N ARG A 2 18.48 -41.48 20.22
CA ARG A 2 18.51 -40.58 21.40
C ARG A 2 18.40 -39.06 21.15
N GLY A 3 18.14 -38.62 19.92
CA GLY A 3 17.93 -37.18 19.61
C GLY A 3 16.56 -36.85 19.00
N LYS A 4 15.74 -37.87 18.70
CA LYS A 4 14.48 -37.69 17.96
C LYS A 4 13.47 -36.80 18.71
N GLY A 5 13.40 -36.91 20.04
CA GLY A 5 12.47 -36.12 20.85
C GLY A 5 12.77 -34.61 20.86
N LEU A 6 14.05 -34.22 20.91
CA LEU A 6 14.44 -32.81 20.94
C LEU A 6 14.23 -32.14 19.57
N VAL A 7 14.57 -32.84 18.48
CA VAL A 7 14.31 -32.36 17.12
C VAL A 7 12.79 -32.25 16.85
N GLN A 8 12.02 -33.24 17.28
CA GLN A 8 10.56 -33.23 17.09
C GLN A 8 9.87 -32.12 17.90
N PHE A 9 10.35 -31.81 19.11
CA PHE A 9 9.88 -30.66 19.88
C PHE A 9 10.13 -29.33 19.16
N PHE A 10 11.36 -29.12 18.67
CA PHE A 10 11.72 -27.92 17.91
C PHE A 10 10.91 -27.78 16.62
N SER A 11 10.70 -28.88 15.88
CA SER A 11 9.87 -28.86 14.66
C SER A 11 8.42 -28.48 14.97
N VAL A 12 7.82 -29.04 16.02
CA VAL A 12 6.45 -28.70 16.43
C VAL A 12 6.36 -27.23 16.87
N ALA A 13 7.34 -26.74 17.64
CA ALA A 13 7.38 -25.34 18.05
C ALA A 13 7.51 -24.40 16.83
N MET A 14 8.35 -24.74 15.85
CA MET A 14 8.50 -23.96 14.62
C MET A 14 7.20 -23.92 13.81
N ILE A 15 6.53 -25.06 13.65
CA ILE A 15 5.24 -25.14 12.96
C ILE A 15 4.20 -24.24 13.64
N LEU A 16 4.16 -24.25 14.98
CA LEU A 16 3.24 -23.43 15.75
C LEU A 16 3.49 -21.93 15.52
N VAL A 17 4.75 -21.50 15.51
CA VAL A 17 5.14 -20.12 15.18
C VAL A 17 4.74 -19.76 13.75
N CYS A 18 4.96 -20.65 12.77
CA CYS A 18 4.55 -20.42 11.39
C CYS A 18 3.03 -20.26 11.26
N ILE A 19 2.23 -21.09 11.96
CA ILE A 19 0.77 -20.97 11.98
C ILE A 19 0.35 -19.63 12.59
N TYR A 20 1.00 -19.20 13.68
CA TYR A 20 0.74 -17.90 14.28
C TYR A 20 0.99 -16.76 13.30
N GLN A 21 2.15 -16.73 12.61
CA GLN A 21 2.44 -15.70 11.60
C GLN A 21 1.46 -15.72 10.42
N LEU A 22 1.10 -16.92 9.93
CA LEU A 22 0.18 -17.07 8.81
C LEU A 22 -1.24 -16.61 9.18
N SER A 23 -1.65 -16.77 10.44
CA SER A 23 -2.99 -16.37 10.90
C SER A 23 -3.27 -14.88 10.71
N PHE A 24 -2.29 -14.00 11.00
CA PHE A 24 -2.44 -12.56 10.77
C PHE A 24 -2.56 -12.22 9.29
N ASN A 25 -1.77 -12.87 8.43
CA ASN A 25 -1.81 -12.65 7.00
C ASN A 25 -3.19 -13.00 6.41
N ILE A 26 -3.79 -14.12 6.85
CA ILE A 26 -5.14 -14.51 6.42
C ILE A 26 -6.18 -13.48 6.87
N VAL A 27 -6.04 -12.90 8.05
CA VAL A 27 -7.01 -11.94 8.58
C VAL A 27 -6.91 -10.61 7.84
N THR A 28 -5.70 -10.09 7.64
CA THR A 28 -5.51 -8.82 6.91
C THR A 28 -5.96 -8.95 5.46
N THR A 29 -5.61 -10.03 4.77
CA THR A 29 -6.05 -10.29 3.39
C THR A 29 -7.57 -10.41 3.28
N ARG A 30 -8.26 -10.99 4.29
CA ARG A 30 -9.73 -11.00 4.34
C ARG A 30 -10.33 -9.60 4.44
N VAL A 31 -9.77 -8.73 5.28
CA VAL A 31 -10.25 -7.33 5.42
C VAL A 31 -10.01 -6.56 4.13
N GLU A 32 -8.82 -6.70 3.56
CA GLU A 32 -8.46 -6.09 2.29
C GLU A 32 -9.34 -6.56 1.12
N SER A 33 -9.73 -7.84 1.11
CA SER A 33 -10.69 -8.37 0.13
C SER A 33 -12.07 -7.73 0.29
N ARG A 34 -12.54 -7.50 1.52
CA ARG A 34 -13.81 -6.80 1.78
C ARG A 34 -13.74 -5.34 1.34
N ALA A 35 -12.62 -4.67 1.60
CA ALA A 35 -12.37 -3.31 1.14
C ALA A 35 -12.40 -3.22 -0.39
N GLN A 36 -11.84 -4.22 -1.08
CA GLN A 36 -11.90 -4.31 -2.54
C GLN A 36 -13.34 -4.42 -3.05
N SER A 37 -14.12 -5.36 -2.50
CA SER A 37 -15.51 -5.55 -2.91
C SER A 37 -16.38 -4.31 -2.66
N TYR A 38 -16.12 -3.58 -1.57
CA TYR A 38 -16.79 -2.31 -1.27
C TYR A 38 -16.42 -1.21 -2.28
N ALA A 39 -15.15 -1.08 -2.62
CA ALA A 39 -14.69 -0.10 -3.59
C ALA A 39 -15.20 -0.41 -5.01
N GLU A 40 -15.19 -1.67 -5.42
CA GLU A 40 -15.70 -2.12 -6.72
C GLU A 40 -17.21 -1.92 -6.83
N SER A 41 -17.98 -2.29 -5.80
CA SER A 41 -19.44 -2.07 -5.79
C SER A 41 -19.81 -0.58 -5.83
N LYS A 42 -19.02 0.30 -5.20
CA LYS A 42 -19.26 1.76 -5.26
C LYS A 42 -18.92 2.41 -6.60
N VAL A 43 -17.83 1.97 -7.24
CA VAL A 43 -17.33 2.61 -8.47
C VAL A 43 -17.96 2.00 -9.71
N LEU A 44 -18.21 0.69 -9.69
CA LEU A 44 -18.63 -0.06 -10.87
C LEU A 44 -20.08 -0.54 -10.78
N GLY A 45 -20.69 -0.51 -9.59
CA GLY A 45 -22.07 -0.96 -9.33
C GLY A 45 -22.25 -2.46 -9.54
N ALA A 46 -22.26 -2.88 -10.80
CA ALA A 46 -22.44 -4.26 -11.26
C ALA A 46 -21.57 -4.63 -12.50
N LYS A 47 -20.64 -3.77 -12.94
CA LYS A 47 -19.74 -4.05 -14.06
C LYS A 47 -18.35 -4.47 -13.60
N SER A 48 -17.70 -5.38 -14.31
CA SER A 48 -16.31 -5.73 -14.02
C SER A 48 -15.38 -4.66 -14.62
N ILE A 49 -14.22 -4.41 -14.00
CA ILE A 49 -13.15 -3.55 -14.56
C ILE A 49 -12.76 -3.99 -16.00
N ASN A 50 -13.05 -5.24 -16.35
CA ASN A 50 -12.80 -5.82 -17.66
C ASN A 50 -13.82 -5.44 -18.75
N ASP A 51 -15.00 -4.95 -18.36
CA ASP A 51 -16.03 -4.44 -19.29
C ASP A 51 -15.82 -2.96 -19.64
N VAL A 52 -14.84 -2.32 -18.99
CA VAL A 52 -14.52 -0.91 -19.18
C VAL A 52 -13.56 -0.76 -20.38
N PRO A 53 -13.86 0.14 -21.34
CA PRO A 53 -12.97 0.47 -22.45
C PRO A 53 -11.55 0.78 -21.99
N ALA A 54 -10.53 0.28 -22.70
CA ALA A 54 -9.11 0.37 -22.31
C ALA A 54 -8.64 1.80 -22.00
N ASP A 55 -9.19 2.79 -22.70
CA ASP A 55 -8.98 4.23 -22.53
C ASP A 55 -9.46 4.79 -21.18
N LYS A 56 -10.38 4.11 -20.48
CA LYS A 56 -10.96 4.56 -19.19
C LYS A 56 -10.66 3.62 -18.03
N ARG A 57 -9.89 2.55 -18.25
CA ARG A 57 -9.56 1.59 -17.18
C ARG A 57 -8.71 2.24 -16.09
N ASP A 58 -7.81 3.16 -16.45
CA ASP A 58 -6.93 3.81 -15.47
C ASP A 58 -7.65 4.83 -14.59
N SER A 59 -8.61 5.57 -15.16
CA SER A 59 -9.44 6.50 -14.38
C SER A 59 -10.41 5.77 -13.45
N VAL A 60 -10.95 4.63 -13.88
CA VAL A 60 -11.77 3.78 -13.02
C VAL A 60 -10.94 3.10 -11.93
N ASN A 61 -9.76 2.58 -12.26
CA ASN A 61 -8.86 1.96 -11.29
C ASN A 61 -8.39 2.92 -10.21
N SER A 62 -8.07 4.17 -10.57
CA SER A 62 -7.70 5.20 -9.59
C SER A 62 -8.87 5.54 -8.66
N MET A 63 -10.10 5.56 -9.18
CA MET A 63 -11.29 5.77 -8.37
C MET A 63 -11.55 4.60 -7.41
N VAL A 64 -11.42 3.34 -7.87
CA VAL A 64 -11.51 2.15 -6.99
C VAL A 64 -10.46 2.21 -5.88
N ARG A 65 -9.22 2.59 -6.21
CA ARG A 65 -8.14 2.74 -5.22
C ARG A 65 -8.47 3.81 -4.18
N TYR A 66 -9.04 4.95 -4.58
CA TYR A 66 -9.46 6.01 -3.67
C TYR A 66 -10.51 5.52 -2.66
N PHE A 67 -11.58 4.87 -3.13
CA PHE A 67 -12.64 4.35 -2.24
C PHE A 67 -12.14 3.21 -1.35
N ARG A 68 -11.25 2.35 -1.87
CA ARG A 68 -10.59 1.31 -1.08
C ARG A 68 -9.77 1.92 0.06
N GLN A 69 -8.95 2.93 -0.24
CA GLN A 69 -8.11 3.58 0.76
C GLN A 69 -8.94 4.24 1.86
N SER A 70 -10.01 4.96 1.49
CA SER A 70 -10.92 5.60 2.44
C SER A 70 -11.64 4.59 3.35
N TYR A 71 -12.02 3.44 2.81
CA TYR A 71 -12.59 2.34 3.60
C TYR A 71 -11.56 1.73 4.56
N LEU A 72 -10.33 1.49 4.09
CA LEU A 72 -9.25 0.97 4.93
C LEU A 72 -8.85 1.94 6.05
N ASP A 73 -8.85 3.23 5.78
CA ASP A 73 -8.60 4.28 6.77
C ASP A 73 -9.68 4.28 7.88
N SER A 74 -10.94 4.07 7.49
CA SER A 74 -12.07 3.99 8.42
C SER A 74 -12.04 2.73 9.30
N ILE A 75 -11.60 1.59 8.75
CA ILE A 75 -11.47 0.30 9.48
C ILE A 75 -10.15 0.18 10.23
N GLY A 76 -9.21 1.12 10.01
CA GLY A 76 -7.89 1.18 10.63
C GLY A 76 -7.90 0.96 12.15
N GLY A 77 -8.90 1.55 12.84
CA GLY A 77 -9.08 1.48 14.28
C GLY A 77 -9.93 0.30 14.78
N GLU A 78 -10.54 -0.48 13.91
CA GLU A 78 -11.45 -1.56 14.31
C GLU A 78 -10.71 -2.83 14.72
N LYS A 79 -11.27 -3.54 15.71
CA LYS A 79 -10.77 -4.83 16.19
C LYS A 79 -11.23 -5.93 15.25
N VAL A 80 -10.32 -6.44 14.42
CA VAL A 80 -10.66 -7.44 13.40
C VAL A 80 -10.19 -8.85 13.78
N PHE A 81 -9.27 -8.97 14.75
CA PHE A 81 -8.76 -10.27 15.17
C PHE A 81 -8.92 -10.47 16.68
N ASN A 82 -9.72 -11.47 17.07
CA ASN A 82 -9.93 -11.83 18.47
C ASN A 82 -9.36 -13.22 18.72
N LEU A 83 -8.26 -13.31 19.46
CA LEU A 83 -7.61 -14.57 19.85
C LEU A 83 -8.12 -15.08 21.22
N GLY A 84 -9.40 -14.85 21.53
CA GLY A 84 -10.05 -15.24 22.79
C GLY A 84 -9.64 -14.42 24.02
N LEU A 85 -8.35 -14.06 24.16
CA LEU A 85 -7.79 -13.33 25.30
C LEU A 85 -7.27 -11.92 24.92
N VAL A 86 -6.95 -11.70 23.65
CA VAL A 86 -6.43 -10.42 23.14
C VAL A 86 -7.13 -10.06 21.83
N SER A 87 -7.59 -8.82 21.74
CA SER A 87 -8.15 -8.25 20.52
C SER A 87 -7.09 -7.41 19.82
N PHE A 88 -6.76 -7.74 18.57
CA PHE A 88 -5.86 -6.95 17.75
C PHE A 88 -6.65 -6.11 16.75
N THR A 89 -6.28 -4.84 16.67
CA THR A 89 -6.78 -3.88 15.68
C THR A 89 -6.27 -4.25 14.28
N TYR A 90 -7.00 -3.86 13.22
CA TYR A 90 -6.53 -4.02 11.84
C TYR A 90 -5.11 -3.48 11.64
N GLN A 91 -4.83 -2.27 12.14
CA GLN A 91 -3.50 -1.66 12.05
C GLN A 91 -2.41 -2.53 12.67
N LYS A 92 -2.67 -3.15 13.83
CA LYS A 92 -1.71 -4.04 14.50
C LYS A 92 -1.50 -5.33 13.74
N CYS A 93 -2.55 -5.90 13.16
CA CYS A 93 -2.43 -7.08 12.30
C CYS A 93 -1.65 -6.75 11.01
N LYS A 94 -1.80 -5.52 10.48
CA LYS A 94 -1.09 -5.05 9.30
C LYS A 94 0.40 -4.83 9.56
N GLU A 95 0.76 -4.27 10.72
CA GLU A 95 2.16 -4.14 11.17
C GLU A 95 2.85 -5.50 11.36
N GLN A 96 2.12 -6.50 11.85
CA GLN A 96 2.64 -7.86 12.05
C GLN A 96 2.56 -8.75 10.79
N GLN A 97 1.96 -8.25 9.72
CA GLN A 97 1.91 -8.96 8.45
C GLN A 97 3.32 -9.06 7.85
N LEU A 98 3.57 -10.14 7.12
CA LEU A 98 4.77 -10.28 6.30
C LEU A 98 4.98 -9.05 5.42
N SER A 99 6.19 -8.49 5.44
CA SER A 99 6.58 -7.37 4.57
C SER A 99 6.57 -7.82 3.11
N LEU A 100 5.49 -7.49 2.42
CA LEU A 100 5.34 -7.79 1.00
C LEU A 100 6.10 -6.75 0.18
N GLY A 101 6.83 -7.19 -0.83
CA GLY A 101 7.48 -6.30 -1.78
C GLY A 101 6.48 -5.54 -2.65
N LEU A 102 6.96 -4.53 -3.38
CA LEU A 102 6.15 -3.69 -4.27
C LEU A 102 5.37 -4.51 -5.31
N ASP A 103 5.97 -5.59 -5.80
CA ASP A 103 5.37 -6.50 -6.76
C ASP A 103 4.16 -7.26 -6.19
N LEU A 104 4.22 -7.61 -4.90
CA LEU A 104 3.19 -8.43 -4.24
C LEU A 104 2.09 -7.59 -3.57
N GLN A 105 2.45 -6.46 -2.98
CA GLN A 105 1.48 -5.58 -2.31
C GLN A 105 0.90 -4.52 -3.26
N GLY A 106 1.60 -4.24 -4.36
CA GLY A 106 1.32 -3.12 -5.22
C GLY A 106 1.73 -1.79 -4.58
N GLY A 107 2.21 -0.88 -5.40
CA GLY A 107 2.55 0.48 -5.01
C GLY A 107 3.28 1.19 -6.14
N MET A 108 3.67 2.44 -5.90
CA MET A 108 4.43 3.23 -6.86
C MET A 108 5.77 3.60 -6.25
N ASN A 109 6.86 3.16 -6.86
CA ASN A 109 8.18 3.69 -6.55
C ASN A 109 8.33 5.03 -7.30
N VAL A 110 8.33 6.15 -6.57
CA VAL A 110 8.57 7.47 -7.14
C VAL A 110 9.87 8.01 -6.59
N VAL A 111 10.83 8.22 -7.49
CA VAL A 111 12.02 9.02 -7.18
C VAL A 111 11.72 10.44 -7.65
N LEU A 112 11.50 11.35 -6.72
CA LEU A 112 11.31 12.76 -7.04
C LEU A 112 12.68 13.38 -7.30
N GLN A 113 12.92 13.79 -8.54
CA GLN A 113 14.04 14.66 -8.86
C GLN A 113 13.58 16.10 -8.71
N VAL A 114 14.27 16.86 -7.84
CA VAL A 114 14.04 18.30 -7.72
C VAL A 114 14.88 18.97 -8.78
N SER A 115 14.24 19.72 -9.69
CA SER A 115 15.00 20.60 -10.57
C SER A 115 15.45 21.82 -9.76
N MET A 116 16.75 22.10 -9.75
CA MET A 116 17.31 23.29 -9.10
C MET A 116 16.72 24.57 -9.71
N LYS A 117 16.45 24.51 -11.02
CA LYS A 117 15.79 25.55 -11.79
C LYS A 117 14.41 25.92 -11.27
N ASP A 118 13.50 24.93 -11.13
CA ASP A 118 12.14 25.22 -10.66
C ASP A 118 12.13 25.60 -9.17
N LEU A 119 13.09 25.09 -8.38
CA LEU A 119 13.29 25.53 -7.01
C LEU A 119 13.64 27.03 -6.95
N ILE A 120 14.64 27.48 -7.72
CA ILE A 120 15.08 28.88 -7.76
C ILE A 120 13.96 29.79 -8.29
N LYS A 121 13.19 29.32 -9.29
CA LYS A 121 12.03 30.03 -9.82
C LYS A 121 10.87 30.11 -8.81
N SER A 122 10.64 29.05 -8.03
CA SER A 122 9.62 29.04 -6.98
C SER A 122 10.00 29.96 -5.82
N LEU A 123 11.26 29.95 -5.39
CA LEU A 123 11.79 30.83 -4.35
C LEU A 123 11.77 32.31 -4.74
N SER A 124 11.90 32.62 -6.03
CA SER A 124 11.78 33.99 -6.54
C SER A 124 10.33 34.48 -6.70
N GLY A 125 9.34 33.67 -6.30
CA GLY A 125 7.92 34.02 -6.43
C GLY A 125 7.39 33.87 -7.85
N ASN A 126 7.93 32.92 -8.63
CA ASN A 126 7.66 32.77 -10.07
C ASN A 126 8.02 34.03 -10.85
N ASN A 127 9.19 34.63 -10.58
CA ASN A 127 9.63 35.81 -11.30
C ASN A 127 9.68 35.53 -12.83
N THR A 128 9.00 36.38 -13.61
CA THR A 128 8.91 36.31 -15.07
C THR A 128 9.90 37.24 -15.79
N ASP A 129 10.80 37.89 -15.06
CA ASP A 129 11.78 38.80 -15.64
C ASP A 129 12.63 38.10 -16.72
N PRO A 130 12.76 38.69 -17.93
CA PRO A 130 13.46 38.04 -19.04
C PRO A 130 14.96 37.86 -18.78
N VAL A 131 15.58 38.73 -17.97
CA VAL A 131 16.99 38.59 -17.56
C VAL A 131 17.18 37.42 -16.58
N PHE A 132 16.22 37.22 -15.67
CA PHE A 132 16.24 36.13 -14.70
C PHE A 132 16.02 34.77 -15.38
N LEU A 133 15.05 34.65 -16.28
CA LEU A 133 14.82 33.42 -17.03
C LEU A 133 16.03 33.05 -17.92
N LYS A 134 16.62 34.05 -18.60
CA LYS A 134 17.80 33.82 -19.43
C LYS A 134 19.02 33.38 -18.63
N SER A 135 19.24 33.94 -17.44
CA SER A 135 20.35 33.52 -16.57
C SER A 135 20.13 32.13 -15.99
N LEU A 136 18.87 31.77 -15.70
CA LEU A 136 18.49 30.45 -15.24
C LEU A 136 18.68 29.38 -16.33
N ASP A 137 18.32 29.68 -17.59
CA ASP A 137 18.54 28.79 -18.73
C ASP A 137 20.05 28.57 -19.00
N LEU A 138 20.85 29.64 -18.95
CA LEU A 138 22.31 29.55 -19.14
C LEU A 138 23.02 28.75 -18.04
N ALA A 139 22.47 28.72 -16.82
CA ALA A 139 23.02 27.94 -15.71
C ALA A 139 22.65 26.46 -15.79
N ASP A 140 21.56 26.12 -16.48
CA ASP A 140 21.05 24.74 -16.65
C ASP A 140 21.76 24.02 -17.81
N GLU A 141 22.31 24.77 -18.78
CA GLU A 141 23.00 24.23 -19.96
C GLU A 141 24.47 23.79 -19.70
N LYS A 142 24.98 23.97 -18.48
CA LYS A 142 26.37 23.68 -18.07
C LYS A 142 26.46 22.57 -17.03
#